data_AF-A0A517N9I4-F1
#
_entry.id   AF-A0A517N9I4-F1
#
_cell.length_a   1.000
_cell.length_b   1.000
_cell.length_c   1.000
_cell.angle_alpha   90.00
_cell.angle_beta   90.00
_cell.angle_gamma   90.00
#
_symmetry.space_group_name_H-M   'P 1'
#
loop_
_entity.id
_entity.type
_entity.pdbx_description
1 polymer ?
#
loop_
_entity_poly.entity_id
_entity_poly.type
_entity_poly.pdbx_seq_one_letter_code
_entity_poly.pdbx_strand_id
1 'polypeptide(L)'
;MAAAAPQLAARRLKAVLPTKRPRPHPTSFDSHRQQGRTIKILFLHGWNSVTGGRKPSFLADAGHEVFNPALPDEDFDQAVRIAEAELVRHQPDVIVGSSRGGAVAINMNSGRTPLVLLCPAWKRWGTVTSVSQNTIILHSPQDDVIPLTDSQSLISNSGLPPTSLIEIGTDHRLADPQSLATMLDACLGFRPRVMGADFGAPRKAGDQAKKIILMEAIRLGDKKYAIEATGRNRRLTRPFDSKQSWKHNRRGWTLPELSDSLESDCTIRSAAFDFPFSIPIGLLNDPEFAARLGQPVFRTRDRWVRYVSDQLALRFANENAGAEMTDLAKFTPWKDKDFWQRRCTDTATQGSPPLKHLFQNVFSMTICGAALLGRLSSDGYCTLLDTANANSHRSIFETYPREVANRIGFRGSYKSCPEACLEKALEYLQNRNIDLIFDSDIRHFCETYRTSSTDPDGADAFLCLVASICESEGISRLCRGTANASTLRQEGAIIVPAAIE
;
A
#
# COMPACT_ATOMS: atom_id res chain seq x y z
N MET A 1 -73.01 -46.17 -18.85
CA MET A 1 -71.92 -46.02 -17.87
C MET A 1 -70.61 -46.29 -18.59
N ALA A 2 -69.95 -45.24 -19.06
CA ALA A 2 -68.75 -45.34 -19.89
C ALA A 2 -67.69 -44.42 -19.31
N ALA A 3 -66.53 -44.99 -18.94
CA ALA A 3 -65.33 -44.22 -18.64
C ALA A 3 -64.16 -44.96 -19.29
N ALA A 4 -63.74 -44.44 -20.44
CA ALA A 4 -62.58 -44.86 -21.20
C ALA A 4 -61.32 -44.15 -20.68
N ALA A 5 -60.20 -44.86 -20.75
CA ALA A 5 -58.86 -44.39 -20.39
C ALA A 5 -58.37 -43.23 -21.29
N PRO A 6 -57.58 -42.26 -20.76
CA PRO A 6 -56.98 -41.23 -21.60
C PRO A 6 -55.63 -41.68 -22.18
N GLN A 7 -55.53 -41.55 -23.51
CA GLN A 7 -54.34 -41.72 -24.34
C GLN A 7 -53.38 -40.52 -24.21
N LEU A 8 -52.09 -40.84 -24.38
CA LEU A 8 -50.97 -39.95 -24.63
C LEU A 8 -51.27 -38.87 -25.70
N ALA A 9 -50.95 -37.62 -25.39
CA ALA A 9 -50.74 -36.57 -26.38
C ALA A 9 -49.39 -35.89 -26.14
N ALA A 10 -48.38 -36.33 -26.90
CA ALA A 10 -47.08 -35.70 -26.99
C ALA A 10 -47.22 -34.31 -27.65
N ARG A 11 -46.99 -33.24 -26.89
CA ARG A 11 -46.87 -31.88 -27.42
C ARG A 11 -45.51 -31.72 -28.11
N ARG A 12 -45.53 -31.68 -29.44
CA ARG A 12 -44.42 -31.18 -30.28
C ARG A 12 -44.16 -29.71 -29.94
N LEU A 13 -43.04 -29.43 -29.26
CA LEU A 13 -42.45 -28.09 -29.20
C LEU A 13 -41.93 -27.73 -30.60
N LYS A 14 -42.53 -26.72 -31.22
CA LYS A 14 -42.02 -26.09 -32.44
C LYS A 14 -40.66 -25.47 -32.12
N ALA A 15 -39.62 -25.91 -32.82
CA ALA A 15 -38.32 -25.27 -32.83
C ALA A 15 -38.46 -23.84 -33.36
N VAL A 16 -38.30 -22.86 -32.47
CA VAL A 16 -38.08 -21.46 -32.83
C VAL A 16 -36.60 -21.34 -33.19
N LEU A 17 -36.32 -21.11 -34.48
CA LEU A 17 -34.99 -20.78 -34.97
C LEU A 17 -34.48 -19.52 -34.23
N PRO A 18 -33.25 -19.51 -33.70
CA PRO A 18 -32.71 -18.30 -33.08
C PRO A 18 -32.48 -17.25 -34.17
N THR A 19 -33.15 -16.12 -34.01
CA THR A 19 -32.86 -14.90 -34.76
C THR A 19 -31.38 -14.53 -34.55
N LYS A 20 -30.68 -14.26 -35.65
CA LYS A 20 -29.27 -13.84 -35.64
C LYS A 20 -29.09 -12.70 -34.64
N ARG A 21 -28.30 -12.94 -33.58
CA ARG A 21 -27.87 -11.90 -32.65
C ARG A 21 -27.14 -10.81 -33.46
N PRO A 22 -27.44 -9.51 -33.24
CA PRO A 22 -26.61 -8.46 -33.77
C PRO A 22 -25.18 -8.64 -33.24
N ARG A 23 -24.19 -8.45 -34.11
CA ARG A 23 -22.77 -8.50 -33.74
C ARG A 23 -22.54 -7.47 -32.63
N PRO A 24 -21.75 -7.77 -31.58
CA PRO A 24 -21.37 -6.75 -30.62
C PRO A 24 -20.54 -5.71 -31.37
N HIS A 25 -21.07 -4.48 -31.44
CA HIS A 25 -20.25 -3.31 -31.69
C HIS A 25 -19.16 -3.25 -30.61
N PRO A 26 -17.93 -2.82 -30.94
CA PRO A 26 -16.91 -2.62 -29.93
C PRO A 26 -17.46 -1.63 -28.92
N THR A 27 -17.72 -2.12 -27.71
CA THR A 27 -18.14 -1.32 -26.57
C THR A 27 -17.14 -0.19 -26.41
N SER A 28 -17.64 1.03 -26.52
CA SER A 28 -16.94 2.23 -26.07
C SER A 28 -16.32 1.94 -24.72
N PHE A 29 -15.01 2.07 -24.64
CA PHE A 29 -14.31 2.15 -23.36
C PHE A 29 -15.07 3.12 -22.46
N ASP A 30 -15.47 2.63 -21.28
CA ASP A 30 -16.15 3.37 -20.21
C ASP A 30 -15.42 4.70 -19.93
N SER A 31 -15.87 5.77 -20.57
CA SER A 31 -15.35 7.13 -20.43
C SER A 31 -15.77 7.81 -19.11
N HIS A 32 -16.43 7.08 -18.22
CA HIS A 32 -16.95 7.58 -16.95
C HIS A 32 -16.17 7.11 -15.71
N ARG A 33 -15.03 6.42 -15.86
CA ARG A 33 -14.17 5.99 -14.73
C ARG A 33 -12.86 6.78 -14.55
N GLN A 34 -12.59 7.79 -15.38
CA GLN A 34 -11.34 8.57 -15.33
C GLN A 34 -11.53 10.04 -14.91
N GLN A 35 -12.55 10.37 -14.12
CA GLN A 35 -12.63 11.70 -13.50
C GLN A 35 -11.84 11.74 -12.19
N GLY A 36 -10.56 12.01 -12.34
CA GLY A 36 -9.69 12.47 -11.28
C GLY A 36 -8.25 12.43 -11.76
N ARG A 37 -7.41 13.28 -11.18
CA ARG A 37 -5.94 13.12 -11.06
C ARG A 37 -5.10 13.91 -12.06
N THR A 38 -4.34 14.83 -11.49
CA THR A 38 -3.15 15.40 -12.10
C THR A 38 -1.96 14.89 -11.29
N ILE A 39 -1.02 14.21 -11.92
CA ILE A 39 0.32 13.97 -11.37
C ILE A 39 1.32 14.82 -12.13
N LYS A 40 2.46 15.13 -11.51
CA LYS A 40 3.56 15.86 -12.12
C LYS A 40 4.54 14.90 -12.77
N ILE A 41 4.74 15.05 -14.07
CA ILE A 41 5.59 14.16 -14.86
C ILE A 41 6.70 14.99 -15.51
N LEU A 42 7.96 14.64 -15.25
CA LEU A 42 9.08 15.14 -16.03
C LEU A 42 9.35 14.18 -17.19
N PHE A 43 9.04 14.61 -18.41
CA PHE A 43 9.24 13.81 -19.62
C PHE A 43 10.54 14.23 -20.34
N LEU A 44 11.50 13.31 -20.42
CA LEU A 44 12.78 13.47 -21.09
C LEU A 44 12.74 12.77 -22.45
N HIS A 45 12.81 13.56 -23.53
CA HIS A 45 12.64 13.09 -24.89
C HIS A 45 13.90 12.41 -25.45
N GLY A 46 13.72 11.63 -26.54
CA GLY A 46 14.81 10.96 -27.25
C GLY A 46 15.63 11.89 -28.13
N TRP A 47 16.66 11.34 -28.75
CA TRP A 47 17.54 12.03 -29.71
C TRP A 47 16.75 12.48 -30.96
N ASN A 48 16.99 13.69 -31.45
CA ASN A 48 16.27 14.33 -32.57
C ASN A 48 14.74 14.44 -32.36
N SER A 49 14.26 14.32 -31.13
CA SER A 49 12.87 14.57 -30.77
C SER A 49 12.69 15.99 -30.23
N VAL A 50 11.48 16.52 -30.34
CA VAL A 50 11.13 17.86 -29.85
C VAL A 50 10.14 17.80 -28.70
N THR A 51 10.03 18.91 -27.97
CA THR A 51 9.05 19.10 -26.91
C THR A 51 7.62 18.99 -27.45
N GLY A 52 6.71 18.39 -26.67
CA GLY A 52 5.29 18.24 -27.07
C GLY A 52 5.03 17.12 -28.08
N GLY A 53 5.92 16.12 -28.15
CA GLY A 53 5.72 14.91 -28.95
C GLY A 53 4.51 14.07 -28.50
N ARG A 54 4.15 13.05 -29.28
CA ARG A 54 2.95 12.23 -29.04
C ARG A 54 2.85 11.63 -27.62
N LYS A 55 3.98 11.20 -27.05
CA LYS A 55 4.03 10.58 -25.70
C LYS A 55 3.74 11.58 -24.57
N PRO A 56 4.45 12.72 -24.46
CA PRO A 56 4.12 13.73 -23.45
C PRO A 56 2.73 14.32 -23.66
N SER A 57 2.28 14.53 -24.91
CA SER A 57 0.91 15.01 -25.17
C SER A 57 -0.15 14.01 -24.74
N PHE A 58 0.06 12.70 -24.96
CA PHE A 58 -0.86 11.67 -24.47
C PHE A 58 -1.03 11.71 -22.94
N LEU A 59 0.06 11.93 -22.19
CA LEU A 59 0.01 12.07 -20.73
C LEU A 59 -0.71 13.36 -20.30
N ALA A 60 -0.50 14.46 -21.03
CA ALA A 60 -1.18 15.73 -20.78
C ALA A 60 -2.69 15.65 -21.10
N ASP A 61 -3.06 15.00 -22.21
CA ASP A 61 -4.44 14.75 -22.62
C ASP A 61 -5.17 13.84 -21.62
N ALA A 62 -4.44 12.98 -20.91
CA ALA A 62 -4.94 12.21 -19.78
C ALA A 62 -5.15 13.03 -18.49
N GLY A 63 -4.87 14.34 -18.50
CA GLY A 63 -5.12 15.28 -17.40
C GLY A 63 -3.94 15.49 -16.45
N HIS A 64 -2.73 15.11 -16.84
CA HIS A 64 -1.53 15.24 -16.00
C HIS A 64 -0.69 16.48 -16.33
N GLU A 65 0.06 16.96 -15.35
CA GLU A 65 0.97 18.09 -15.52
C GLU A 65 2.30 17.56 -16.06
N VAL A 66 2.61 17.84 -17.32
CA VAL A 66 3.78 17.29 -18.01
C VAL A 66 4.80 18.40 -18.27
N PHE A 67 5.95 18.29 -17.61
CA PHE A 67 7.12 19.11 -17.88
C PHE A 67 7.99 18.40 -18.91
N ASN A 68 8.16 19.00 -20.08
CA ASN A 68 8.95 18.39 -21.15
C ASN A 68 9.99 19.41 -21.65
N PRO A 69 11.13 19.55 -20.95
CA PRO A 69 12.17 20.50 -21.33
C PRO A 69 12.81 20.11 -22.66
N ALA A 70 13.29 21.11 -23.40
CA ALA A 70 14.13 20.87 -24.56
C ALA A 70 15.52 20.38 -24.10
N LEU A 71 15.96 19.24 -24.65
CA LEU A 71 17.26 18.64 -24.36
C LEU A 71 18.17 18.77 -25.59
N PRO A 72 19.39 19.29 -25.46
CA PRO A 72 20.33 19.42 -26.57
C PRO A 72 20.76 18.03 -27.07
N ASP A 73 20.75 17.83 -28.39
CA ASP A 73 21.09 16.54 -29.01
C ASP A 73 22.58 16.19 -28.93
N GLU A 74 23.44 17.20 -28.99
CA GLU A 74 24.90 17.04 -29.09
C GLU A 74 25.64 17.11 -27.74
N ASP A 75 24.99 17.64 -26.69
CA ASP A 75 25.60 17.79 -25.36
C ASP A 75 24.81 16.97 -24.32
N PHE A 76 25.27 15.74 -24.06
CA PHE A 76 24.63 14.85 -23.11
C PHE A 76 24.69 15.38 -21.67
N ASP A 77 25.81 15.97 -21.26
CA ASP A 77 25.98 16.48 -19.89
C ASP A 77 25.10 17.71 -19.65
N GLN A 78 24.91 18.55 -20.68
CA GLN A 78 23.95 19.65 -20.61
C GLN A 78 22.52 19.14 -20.52
N ALA A 79 22.16 18.07 -21.25
CA ALA A 79 20.84 17.46 -21.13
C ALA A 79 20.58 16.93 -19.70
N VAL A 80 21.58 16.31 -19.07
CA VAL A 80 21.49 15.88 -17.65
C VAL A 80 21.31 17.08 -16.72
N ARG A 81 22.12 18.14 -16.86
CA ARG A 81 21.98 19.36 -16.05
C ARG A 81 20.61 20.03 -16.18
N ILE A 82 20.03 20.05 -17.38
CA ILE A 82 18.68 20.58 -17.61
C ILE A 82 17.65 19.70 -16.89
N ALA A 83 17.73 18.37 -17.03
CA ALA A 83 16.82 17.45 -16.37
C ALA A 83 16.86 17.59 -14.83
N GLU A 84 18.05 17.77 -14.25
CA GLU A 84 18.22 18.01 -12.81
C GLU A 84 17.65 19.36 -12.35
N ALA A 85 17.85 20.42 -13.13
CA ALA A 85 17.27 21.73 -12.83
C ALA A 85 15.73 21.67 -12.82
N GLU A 86 15.15 20.95 -13.78
CA GLU A 86 13.70 20.76 -13.88
C GLU A 86 13.15 19.85 -12.76
N LEU A 87 13.90 18.82 -12.35
CA LEU A 87 13.58 18.02 -11.17
C LEU A 87 13.49 18.89 -9.91
N VAL A 88 14.49 19.74 -9.66
CA VAL A 88 14.52 20.62 -8.49
C VAL A 88 13.39 21.63 -8.55
N ARG A 89 13.15 22.22 -9.72
CA ARG A 89 12.15 23.27 -9.94
C ARG A 89 10.72 22.76 -9.75
N HIS A 90 10.41 21.60 -10.31
CA HIS A 90 9.04 21.12 -10.42
C HIS A 90 8.68 20.02 -9.43
N GLN A 91 9.68 19.32 -8.87
CA GLN A 91 9.51 18.19 -7.96
C GLN A 91 8.49 17.17 -8.50
N PRO A 92 8.71 16.63 -9.72
CA PRO A 92 7.80 15.68 -10.34
C PRO A 92 7.58 14.43 -9.47
N ASP A 93 6.37 13.86 -9.57
CA ASP A 93 6.01 12.59 -8.93
C ASP A 93 6.69 11.40 -9.62
N VAL A 94 6.96 11.51 -10.93
CA VAL A 94 7.62 10.48 -11.74
C VAL A 94 8.38 11.12 -12.90
N ILE A 95 9.51 10.50 -13.27
CA ILE A 95 10.30 10.87 -14.44
C ILE A 95 10.06 9.82 -15.53
N VAL A 96 9.72 10.27 -16.73
CA VAL A 96 9.59 9.42 -17.91
C VAL A 96 10.75 9.70 -18.86
N GLY A 97 11.56 8.70 -19.16
CA GLY A 97 12.71 8.85 -20.07
C GLY A 97 12.58 7.95 -21.28
N SER A 98 12.54 8.53 -22.49
CA SER A 98 12.43 7.76 -23.74
C SER A 98 13.75 7.72 -24.51
N SER A 99 14.23 6.52 -24.85
CA SER A 99 15.45 6.31 -25.63
C SER A 99 16.66 7.04 -25.01
N ARG A 100 17.27 8.02 -25.71
CA ARG A 100 18.30 8.90 -25.15
C ARG A 100 17.84 9.63 -23.88
N GLY A 101 16.59 10.08 -23.80
CA GLY A 101 16.02 10.66 -22.59
C GLY A 101 15.93 9.65 -21.44
N GLY A 102 15.83 8.35 -21.74
CA GLY A 102 15.99 7.28 -20.76
C GLY A 102 17.40 7.23 -20.19
N ALA A 103 18.42 7.38 -21.05
CA ALA A 103 19.81 7.47 -20.57
C ALA A 103 20.04 8.74 -19.73
N VAL A 104 19.46 9.88 -20.10
CA VAL A 104 19.50 11.12 -19.28
C VAL A 104 18.87 10.86 -17.91
N ALA A 105 17.67 10.25 -17.86
CA ALA A 105 16.96 9.93 -16.62
C ALA A 105 17.77 9.03 -15.66
N ILE A 106 18.60 8.13 -16.21
CA ILE A 106 19.44 7.22 -15.42
C ILE A 106 20.71 7.92 -14.90
N ASN A 107 21.24 8.90 -15.63
CA ASN A 107 22.48 9.60 -15.26
C ASN A 107 22.26 10.84 -14.38
N MET A 108 21.03 11.33 -14.23
CA MET A 108 20.70 12.41 -13.30
C MET A 108 20.63 11.93 -11.84
N ASN A 109 20.88 12.83 -10.89
CA ASN A 109 20.60 12.59 -9.48
C ASN A 109 19.10 12.74 -9.19
N SER A 110 18.32 11.71 -9.55
CA SER A 110 16.87 11.64 -9.34
C SER A 110 16.47 11.34 -7.89
N GLY A 111 17.44 11.08 -7.01
CA GLY A 111 17.19 10.72 -5.61
C GLY A 111 16.28 9.49 -5.49
N ARG A 112 15.05 9.70 -5.01
CA ARG A 112 14.02 8.64 -4.88
C ARG A 112 12.88 8.78 -5.88
N THR A 113 12.92 9.76 -6.77
CA THR A 113 11.87 9.98 -7.77
C THR A 113 11.81 8.78 -8.71
N PRO A 114 10.66 8.11 -8.83
CA PRO A 114 10.50 6.94 -9.69
C PRO A 114 10.79 7.21 -11.16
N LEU A 115 11.26 6.15 -11.85
CA LEU A 115 11.59 6.19 -13.28
C LEU A 115 10.67 5.27 -14.08
N VAL A 116 10.11 5.80 -15.16
CA VAL A 116 9.46 5.02 -16.24
C VAL A 116 10.29 5.18 -17.50
N LEU A 117 10.99 4.12 -17.90
CA LEU A 117 11.94 4.17 -19.01
C LEU A 117 11.35 3.48 -20.24
N LEU A 118 11.44 4.14 -21.39
CA LEU A 118 10.90 3.62 -22.66
C LEU A 118 12.07 3.33 -23.61
N CYS A 119 12.37 2.06 -23.85
CA CYS A 119 13.50 1.61 -24.67
C CYS A 119 14.82 2.35 -24.35
N PRO A 120 15.30 2.37 -23.09
CA PRO A 120 16.38 3.27 -22.66
C PRO A 120 17.71 2.98 -23.37
N ALA A 121 18.29 4.01 -24.00
CA ALA A 121 19.55 3.90 -24.75
C ALA A 121 20.80 4.02 -23.85
N TRP A 122 20.78 3.41 -22.66
CA TRP A 122 21.76 3.64 -21.59
C TRP A 122 23.18 3.13 -21.91
N LYS A 123 23.33 2.13 -22.78
CA LYS A 123 24.65 1.68 -23.26
C LYS A 123 25.27 2.60 -24.30
N ARG A 124 24.47 3.47 -24.92
CA ARG A 124 24.92 4.41 -25.95
C ARG A 124 25.30 5.77 -25.38
N TRP A 125 24.78 6.11 -24.19
CA TRP A 125 24.89 7.44 -23.61
C TRP A 125 25.08 7.38 -22.10
N GLY A 126 25.99 8.21 -21.58
CA GLY A 126 26.33 8.26 -20.16
C GLY A 126 27.16 7.06 -19.70
N THR A 127 27.32 6.95 -18.38
CA THR A 127 28.21 5.95 -17.76
C THR A 127 27.52 5.09 -16.70
N VAL A 128 26.32 5.47 -16.26
CA VAL A 128 25.58 4.73 -15.24
C VAL A 128 25.02 3.42 -15.81
N THR A 129 25.27 2.32 -15.10
CA THR A 129 24.93 0.96 -15.56
C THR A 129 23.86 0.27 -14.70
N SER A 130 23.29 0.97 -13.72
CA SER A 130 22.27 0.48 -12.79
C SER A 130 21.28 1.60 -12.43
N VAL A 131 20.05 1.24 -12.11
CA VAL A 131 18.97 2.16 -11.73
C VAL A 131 18.48 1.91 -10.32
N SER A 132 17.70 2.86 -9.78
CA SER A 132 17.04 2.69 -8.48
C SER A 132 15.98 1.59 -8.52
N GLN A 133 15.62 1.06 -7.34
CA GLN A 133 14.57 0.04 -7.18
C GLN A 133 13.19 0.51 -7.67
N ASN A 134 12.97 1.83 -7.80
CA ASN A 134 11.70 2.44 -8.22
C ASN A 134 11.65 2.66 -9.73
N THR A 135 12.01 1.64 -10.51
CA THR A 135 12.11 1.76 -11.96
C THR A 135 11.24 0.71 -12.65
N ILE A 136 10.45 1.17 -13.63
CA ILE A 136 9.74 0.32 -14.59
C ILE A 136 10.29 0.63 -15.98
N ILE A 137 10.59 -0.41 -16.76
CA ILE A 137 11.07 -0.31 -18.12
C ILE A 137 10.01 -0.88 -19.05
N LEU A 138 9.58 -0.12 -20.05
CA LEU A 138 8.80 -0.60 -21.18
C LEU A 138 9.75 -0.73 -22.37
N HIS A 139 9.73 -1.88 -23.03
CA HIS A 139 10.62 -2.12 -24.17
C HIS A 139 9.93 -2.99 -25.22
N SER A 140 10.01 -2.61 -26.50
CA SER A 140 9.51 -3.46 -27.57
C SER A 140 10.43 -4.64 -27.86
N PRO A 141 9.92 -5.88 -27.92
CA PRO A 141 10.69 -7.01 -28.44
C PRO A 141 11.11 -6.86 -29.91
N GLN A 142 10.51 -5.90 -30.63
CA GLN A 142 10.75 -5.59 -32.03
C GLN A 142 11.52 -4.27 -32.21
N ASP A 143 12.17 -3.79 -31.14
CA ASP A 143 13.01 -2.60 -31.20
C ASP A 143 14.25 -2.86 -32.07
N ASP A 144 14.30 -2.19 -33.22
CA ASP A 144 15.37 -2.24 -34.21
C ASP A 144 16.46 -1.17 -33.96
N VAL A 145 16.23 -0.27 -33.00
CA VAL A 145 17.16 0.80 -32.65
C VAL A 145 17.97 0.42 -31.42
N ILE A 146 17.34 -0.02 -30.34
CA ILE A 146 17.98 -0.42 -29.08
C ILE A 146 17.64 -1.89 -28.81
N PRO A 147 18.63 -2.79 -28.67
CA PRO A 147 18.33 -4.18 -28.36
C PRO A 147 17.61 -4.35 -27.01
N LEU A 148 16.56 -5.18 -26.97
CA LEU A 148 15.86 -5.56 -25.73
C LEU A 148 16.83 -6.08 -24.65
N THR A 149 17.89 -6.78 -25.06
CA THR A 149 18.93 -7.33 -24.18
C THR A 149 19.65 -6.25 -23.37
N ASP A 150 19.64 -4.99 -23.81
CA ASP A 150 20.19 -3.87 -23.03
C ASP A 150 19.32 -3.57 -21.81
N SER A 151 18.00 -3.63 -21.93
CA SER A 151 17.12 -3.45 -20.77
C SER A 151 17.13 -4.66 -19.83
N GLN A 152 17.22 -5.87 -20.37
CA GLN A 152 17.43 -7.07 -19.55
C GLN A 152 18.74 -6.99 -18.74
N SER A 153 19.82 -6.51 -19.37
CA SER A 153 21.09 -6.24 -18.69
C SER A 153 20.94 -5.20 -17.59
N LEU A 154 20.19 -4.11 -17.83
CA LEU A 154 19.96 -3.06 -16.84
C LEU A 154 19.19 -3.56 -15.62
N ILE A 155 18.14 -4.37 -15.82
CA ILE A 155 17.38 -5.01 -14.74
C ILE A 155 18.32 -5.87 -13.88
N SER A 156 19.11 -6.73 -14.52
CA SER A 156 20.05 -7.63 -13.84
C SER A 156 21.11 -6.86 -13.06
N ASN A 157 21.73 -5.85 -13.66
CA ASN A 157 22.74 -4.99 -13.02
C ASN A 157 22.17 -4.25 -11.79
N SER A 158 20.88 -3.95 -11.81
CA SER A 158 20.21 -3.16 -10.76
C SER A 158 19.61 -4.04 -9.66
N GLY A 159 19.68 -5.38 -9.79
CA GLY A 159 18.99 -6.30 -8.89
C GLY A 159 17.46 -6.14 -8.90
N LEU A 160 16.89 -5.58 -9.97
CA LEU A 160 15.45 -5.41 -10.12
C LEU A 160 14.78 -6.76 -10.43
N PRO A 161 13.53 -6.97 -9.98
CA PRO A 161 12.79 -8.17 -10.36
C PRO A 161 12.46 -8.15 -11.86
N PRO A 162 12.30 -9.31 -12.51
CA PRO A 162 11.93 -9.39 -13.93
C PRO A 162 10.62 -8.65 -14.26
N THR A 163 9.71 -8.54 -13.29
CA THR A 163 8.44 -7.81 -13.42
C THR A 163 8.61 -6.30 -13.62
N SER A 164 9.80 -5.75 -13.36
CA SER A 164 10.13 -4.35 -13.66
C SER A 164 10.38 -4.10 -15.16
N LEU A 165 10.49 -5.15 -15.99
CA LEU A 165 10.54 -5.04 -17.45
C LEU A 165 9.22 -5.51 -18.07
N ILE A 166 8.55 -4.60 -18.76
CA ILE A 166 7.31 -4.84 -19.49
C ILE A 166 7.62 -4.84 -20.98
N GLU A 167 7.60 -6.03 -21.57
CA GLU A 167 7.74 -6.21 -23.02
C GLU A 167 6.45 -5.79 -23.73
N ILE A 168 6.49 -4.71 -24.51
CA ILE A 168 5.29 -4.06 -25.08
C ILE A 168 5.61 -3.32 -26.38
N GLY A 169 4.62 -3.20 -27.27
CA GLY A 169 4.75 -2.43 -28.50
C GLY A 169 5.47 -3.16 -29.63
N THR A 170 5.43 -2.58 -30.82
CA THR A 170 5.90 -3.20 -32.08
C THR A 170 7.08 -2.48 -32.73
N ASP A 171 7.57 -1.40 -32.13
CA ASP A 171 8.71 -0.63 -32.62
C ASP A 171 9.42 0.12 -31.48
N HIS A 172 10.56 0.74 -31.79
CA HIS A 172 11.33 1.58 -30.86
C HIS A 172 10.53 2.78 -30.30
N ARG A 173 9.51 3.27 -31.03
CA ARG A 173 8.84 4.53 -30.70
C ARG A 173 7.89 4.38 -29.53
N LEU A 174 7.33 3.17 -29.33
CA LEU A 174 6.31 2.87 -28.33
C LEU A 174 5.15 3.88 -28.35
N ALA A 175 4.74 4.22 -29.56
CA ALA A 175 3.74 5.27 -29.82
C ALA A 175 2.36 4.70 -30.17
N ASP A 176 2.21 3.37 -30.22
CA ASP A 176 0.92 2.73 -30.41
C ASP A 176 0.02 2.89 -29.16
N PRO A 177 -1.31 2.78 -29.30
CA PRO A 177 -2.24 3.01 -28.20
C PRO A 177 -1.99 2.13 -26.96
N GLN A 178 -1.56 0.88 -27.16
CA GLN A 178 -1.35 -0.05 -26.05
C GLN A 178 -0.10 0.34 -25.25
N SER A 179 0.99 0.69 -25.93
CA SER A 179 2.21 1.18 -25.30
C SER A 179 1.99 2.50 -24.56
N LEU A 180 1.23 3.43 -25.14
CA LEU A 180 0.88 4.70 -24.51
C LEU A 180 0.04 4.50 -23.24
N ALA A 181 -0.97 3.62 -23.30
CA ALA A 181 -1.77 3.27 -22.13
C ALA A 181 -0.91 2.59 -21.04
N THR A 182 -0.01 1.69 -21.42
CA THR A 182 0.91 1.01 -20.48
C THR A 182 1.89 2.00 -19.83
N MET A 183 2.38 3.00 -20.59
CA MET A 183 3.21 4.08 -20.06
C MET A 183 2.45 4.90 -19.01
N LEU A 184 1.21 5.27 -19.31
CA LEU A 184 0.33 5.97 -18.38
C LEU A 184 0.08 5.13 -17.11
N ASP A 185 -0.26 3.85 -17.27
CA ASP A 185 -0.46 2.93 -16.14
C ASP A 185 0.79 2.81 -15.27
N ALA A 186 1.98 2.72 -15.88
CA ALA A 186 3.25 2.71 -15.15
C ALA A 186 3.47 4.00 -14.35
N CYS A 187 3.18 5.17 -14.94
CA CYS A 187 3.26 6.46 -14.23
C CYS A 187 2.28 6.52 -13.06
N LEU A 188 1.03 6.12 -13.28
CA LEU A 188 -0.02 6.10 -12.26
C LEU A 188 0.23 5.09 -11.15
N GLY A 189 1.02 4.04 -11.43
CA GLY A 189 1.48 3.03 -10.49
C GLY A 189 2.33 3.60 -9.35
N PHE A 190 2.98 4.75 -9.58
CA PHE A 190 3.83 5.45 -8.61
C PHE A 190 3.13 6.50 -7.76
N ARG A 191 1.81 6.69 -7.95
CA ARG A 191 1.05 7.67 -7.16
C ARG A 191 1.21 7.41 -5.66
N PRO A 192 1.47 8.45 -4.85
CA PRO A 192 1.60 8.30 -3.41
C PRO A 192 0.37 7.60 -2.80
N ARG A 193 0.61 6.69 -1.87
CA ARG A 193 -0.42 5.94 -1.16
C ARG A 193 -0.30 6.13 0.34
N VAL A 194 -1.44 6.06 1.00
CA VAL A 194 -1.53 5.97 2.46
C VAL A 194 -2.33 4.71 2.83
N MET A 195 -1.98 4.11 3.95
CA MET A 195 -2.49 2.80 4.37
C MET A 195 -3.09 2.83 5.77
N GLY A 196 -4.14 2.05 5.96
CA GLY A 196 -4.69 1.71 7.27
C GLY A 196 -4.85 0.21 7.41
N ALA A 197 -4.42 -0.36 8.53
CA ALA A 197 -4.52 -1.79 8.78
C ALA A 197 -5.15 -2.09 10.14
N ASP A 198 -6.25 -2.84 10.11
CA ASP A 198 -6.63 -3.66 11.26
C ASP A 198 -5.70 -4.87 11.29
N PHE A 199 -5.03 -5.10 12.42
CA PHE A 199 -3.93 -6.03 12.53
C PHE A 199 -4.18 -7.07 13.63
N GLY A 200 -4.92 -8.12 13.32
CA GLY A 200 -4.97 -9.30 14.18
C GLY A 200 -3.96 -10.37 13.74
N ALA A 201 -3.14 -10.86 14.67
CA ALA A 201 -2.12 -11.89 14.39
C ALA A 201 -2.43 -13.25 15.06
N PRO A 202 -3.53 -13.95 14.74
CA PRO A 202 -3.74 -15.32 15.20
C PRO A 202 -2.66 -16.27 14.65
N ARG A 203 -2.58 -17.48 15.22
CA ARG A 203 -1.52 -18.46 14.92
C ARG A 203 -1.62 -19.06 13.51
N LYS A 204 -2.84 -19.23 12.98
CA LYS A 204 -3.09 -19.89 11.69
C LYS A 204 -3.18 -18.90 10.55
N ALA A 205 -2.63 -19.27 9.39
CA ALA A 205 -2.59 -18.43 8.19
C ALA A 205 -3.98 -17.97 7.72
N GLY A 206 -4.96 -18.89 7.69
CA GLY A 206 -6.33 -18.59 7.27
C GLY A 206 -7.06 -17.65 8.24
N ASP A 207 -6.75 -17.72 9.52
CA ASP A 207 -7.32 -16.81 10.53
C ASP A 207 -6.64 -15.44 10.47
N GLN A 208 -5.32 -15.39 10.21
CA GLN A 208 -4.62 -14.11 9.96
C GLN A 208 -5.22 -13.42 8.73
N ALA A 209 -5.43 -14.17 7.65
CA ALA A 209 -6.04 -13.66 6.43
C ALA A 209 -7.50 -13.18 6.58
N LYS A 210 -8.16 -13.45 7.71
CA LYS A 210 -9.44 -12.84 8.06
C LYS A 210 -9.25 -11.58 8.91
N LYS A 211 -8.22 -11.58 9.76
CA LYS A 211 -7.95 -10.60 10.81
C LYS A 211 -6.96 -9.49 10.48
N ILE A 212 -6.21 -9.62 9.40
CA ILE A 212 -5.31 -8.58 8.90
C ILE A 212 -5.97 -7.95 7.69
N ILE A 213 -6.71 -6.87 7.91
CA ILE A 213 -7.41 -6.13 6.86
C ILE A 213 -6.61 -4.85 6.59
N LEU A 214 -6.05 -4.75 5.39
CA LEU A 214 -5.35 -3.57 4.92
C LEU A 214 -6.23 -2.83 3.92
N MET A 215 -6.29 -1.51 4.06
CA MET A 215 -6.91 -0.60 3.13
C MET A 215 -5.91 0.43 2.64
N GLU A 216 -5.93 0.70 1.34
CA GLU A 216 -5.12 1.73 0.72
C GLU A 216 -5.98 2.87 0.16
N ALA A 217 -5.49 4.11 0.31
CA ALA A 217 -5.97 5.24 -0.46
C ALA A 217 -4.84 5.80 -1.33
N ILE A 218 -5.16 6.11 -2.57
CA ILE A 218 -4.25 6.77 -3.51
C ILE A 218 -4.45 8.28 -3.36
N ARG A 219 -3.36 9.05 -3.25
CA ARG A 219 -3.39 10.51 -3.31
C ARG A 219 -3.54 10.94 -4.77
N LEU A 220 -4.52 11.80 -5.02
CA LEU A 220 -4.95 12.23 -6.35
C LEU A 220 -4.45 13.64 -6.71
N GLY A 221 -3.86 14.32 -5.73
CA GLY A 221 -3.48 15.72 -5.76
C GLY A 221 -3.45 16.27 -4.35
N ASP A 222 -3.50 17.58 -4.21
CA ASP A 222 -3.53 18.22 -2.90
C ASP A 222 -4.84 17.96 -2.17
N LYS A 223 -4.74 17.40 -0.96
CA LYS A 223 -5.86 17.06 -0.09
C LYS A 223 -6.96 16.23 -0.75
N LYS A 224 -6.62 15.45 -1.77
CA LYS A 224 -7.60 14.61 -2.48
C LYS A 224 -7.12 13.17 -2.52
N TYR A 225 -7.98 12.25 -2.12
CA TYR A 225 -7.69 10.84 -1.97
C TYR A 225 -8.78 9.99 -2.62
N ALA A 226 -8.44 8.77 -3.01
CA ALA A 226 -9.43 7.77 -3.41
C ALA A 226 -9.13 6.39 -2.84
N ILE A 227 -10.17 5.77 -2.30
CA ILE A 227 -10.21 4.35 -1.96
C ILE A 227 -10.91 3.66 -3.12
N GLU A 228 -10.14 3.01 -3.99
CA GLU A 228 -10.65 2.29 -5.16
C GLU A 228 -10.66 0.79 -4.93
N ALA A 229 -11.56 0.05 -5.60
CA ALA A 229 -11.59 -1.42 -5.61
C ALA A 229 -10.50 -2.07 -6.50
N THR A 230 -9.34 -1.43 -6.60
CA THR A 230 -8.17 -1.85 -7.40
C THR A 230 -6.98 -2.17 -6.50
N GLY A 231 -5.82 -2.51 -7.09
CA GLY A 231 -4.58 -2.70 -6.33
C GLY A 231 -4.72 -3.70 -5.17
N ARG A 232 -4.31 -3.29 -3.96
CA ARG A 232 -4.43 -4.09 -2.75
C ARG A 232 -5.87 -4.26 -2.31
N ASN A 233 -6.72 -3.24 -2.50
CA ASN A 233 -8.12 -3.22 -2.10
C ASN A 233 -8.99 -4.22 -2.90
N ARG A 234 -8.58 -4.63 -4.10
CA ARG A 234 -9.33 -5.58 -4.94
C ARG A 234 -9.77 -6.85 -4.21
N ARG A 235 -8.96 -7.33 -3.26
CA ARG A 235 -9.27 -8.52 -2.45
C ARG A 235 -10.47 -8.33 -1.51
N LEU A 236 -10.77 -7.11 -1.11
CA LEU A 236 -11.84 -6.80 -0.16
C LEU A 236 -13.22 -7.05 -0.78
N THR A 237 -13.37 -6.79 -2.08
CA THR A 237 -14.68 -6.82 -2.76
C THR A 237 -14.84 -7.92 -3.79
N ARG A 238 -13.74 -8.56 -4.22
CA ARG A 238 -13.77 -9.65 -5.22
C ARG A 238 -14.82 -10.74 -4.89
N PRO A 239 -15.63 -11.21 -5.85
CA PRO A 239 -16.56 -12.31 -5.60
C PRO A 239 -15.85 -13.59 -5.16
N PHE A 240 -16.50 -14.39 -4.31
CA PHE A 240 -16.02 -15.72 -3.96
C PHE A 240 -16.14 -16.66 -5.16
N ASP A 241 -15.10 -17.44 -5.45
CA ASP A 241 -15.09 -18.45 -6.51
C ASP A 241 -14.69 -19.81 -5.93
N SER A 242 -15.63 -20.75 -5.89
CA SER A 242 -15.42 -22.10 -5.33
C SER A 242 -14.38 -22.93 -6.08
N LYS A 243 -14.00 -22.55 -7.31
CA LYS A 243 -12.97 -23.21 -8.11
C LYS A 243 -11.56 -22.67 -7.82
N GLN A 244 -11.46 -21.57 -7.09
CA GLN A 244 -10.20 -20.92 -6.79
C GLN A 244 -9.65 -21.33 -5.42
N SER A 245 -8.34 -21.14 -5.22
CA SER A 245 -7.68 -21.45 -3.97
C SER A 245 -8.17 -20.55 -2.82
N TRP A 246 -7.95 -20.99 -1.58
CA TRP A 246 -8.23 -20.16 -0.40
C TRP A 246 -7.46 -18.83 -0.43
N LYS A 247 -6.23 -18.83 -0.99
CA LYS A 247 -5.41 -17.62 -1.18
C LYS A 247 -6.08 -16.60 -2.09
N HIS A 248 -6.81 -17.07 -3.11
CA HIS A 248 -7.59 -16.21 -4.00
C HIS A 248 -8.83 -15.65 -3.29
N ASN A 249 -9.52 -16.48 -2.52
CA ASN A 249 -10.82 -16.14 -1.94
C ASN A 249 -10.76 -15.34 -0.62
N ARG A 250 -9.62 -15.31 0.07
CA ARG A 250 -9.46 -14.54 1.31
C ARG A 250 -9.53 -13.03 1.08
N ARG A 251 -9.96 -12.32 2.12
CA ARG A 251 -10.12 -10.85 2.14
C ARG A 251 -8.87 -10.13 2.64
N GLY A 252 -8.26 -10.62 3.70
CA GLY A 252 -7.11 -9.99 4.33
C GLY A 252 -5.78 -10.55 3.85
N TRP A 253 -4.80 -10.48 4.75
CA TRP A 253 -3.42 -10.83 4.50
C TRP A 253 -2.92 -11.86 5.51
N THR A 254 -1.98 -12.72 5.09
CA THR A 254 -1.10 -13.32 6.09
C THR A 254 0.01 -12.33 6.40
N LEU A 255 0.62 -12.45 7.58
CA LEU A 255 1.70 -11.54 7.98
C LEU A 255 2.90 -11.53 7.02
N PRO A 256 3.40 -12.67 6.49
CA PRO A 256 4.48 -12.67 5.51
C PRO A 256 4.10 -11.91 4.24
N GLU A 257 2.90 -12.15 3.71
CA GLU A 257 2.46 -11.48 2.48
C GLU A 257 2.19 -9.99 2.67
N LEU A 258 1.75 -9.58 3.87
CA LEU A 258 1.65 -8.16 4.21
C LEU A 258 3.05 -7.54 4.21
N SER A 259 4.02 -8.18 4.86
CA SER A 259 5.42 -7.74 4.87
C SER A 259 5.92 -7.58 3.43
N ASP A 260 5.88 -8.65 2.63
CA ASP A 260 6.37 -8.66 1.25
C ASP A 260 5.65 -7.62 0.37
N SER A 261 4.36 -7.35 0.64
CA SER A 261 3.62 -6.35 -0.12
C SER A 261 4.00 -4.92 0.23
N LEU A 262 4.44 -4.64 1.45
CA LEU A 262 4.84 -3.31 1.90
C LEU A 262 6.34 -3.07 1.68
N GLU A 263 7.13 -4.14 1.72
CA GLU A 263 8.55 -4.18 1.38
C GLU A 263 8.74 -3.62 -0.04
N SER A 264 9.73 -2.74 -0.19
CA SER A 264 10.10 -2.08 -1.45
C SER A 264 9.02 -1.21 -2.14
N ASP A 265 7.78 -1.13 -1.64
CA ASP A 265 6.78 -0.19 -2.18
C ASP A 265 7.06 1.25 -1.72
N CYS A 266 7.81 1.97 -2.53
CA CYS A 266 8.20 3.36 -2.32
C CYS A 266 7.04 4.36 -2.41
N THR A 267 5.88 3.96 -2.91
CA THR A 267 4.72 4.84 -3.05
C THR A 267 4.03 5.10 -1.71
N ILE A 268 4.24 4.21 -0.73
CA ILE A 268 3.60 4.28 0.57
C ILE A 268 4.26 5.38 1.38
N ARG A 269 3.52 6.48 1.58
CA ARG A 269 3.97 7.63 2.38
C ARG A 269 3.72 7.44 3.86
N SER A 270 2.60 6.81 4.20
CA SER A 270 2.18 6.62 5.57
C SER A 270 1.37 5.35 5.73
N ALA A 271 1.57 4.65 6.85
CA ALA A 271 0.81 3.45 7.19
C ALA A 271 0.48 3.40 8.68
N ALA A 272 -0.81 3.35 8.99
CA ALA A 272 -1.32 3.26 10.35
C ALA A 272 -1.76 1.83 10.65
N PHE A 273 -1.44 1.31 11.83
CA PHE A 273 -1.80 -0.05 12.23
C PHE A 273 -2.44 -0.09 13.63
N ASP A 274 -3.48 -0.90 13.78
CA ASP A 274 -4.15 -1.16 15.06
C ASP A 274 -3.44 -2.25 15.88
N PHE A 275 -2.24 -1.96 16.38
CA PHE A 275 -1.57 -2.80 17.38
C PHE A 275 -0.49 -2.05 18.17
N PRO A 276 -0.16 -2.50 19.39
CA PRO A 276 0.95 -1.94 20.15
C PRO A 276 2.31 -2.27 19.53
N PHE A 277 3.05 -1.23 19.13
CA PHE A 277 4.35 -1.36 18.46
C PHE A 277 5.52 -1.65 19.41
N SER A 278 5.25 -1.62 20.72
CA SER A 278 6.27 -1.80 21.74
C SER A 278 5.67 -2.24 23.07
N ILE A 279 6.54 -2.32 24.08
CA ILE A 279 6.25 -2.68 25.45
C ILE A 279 6.61 -1.52 26.39
N PRO A 280 6.11 -1.48 27.63
CA PRO A 280 6.42 -0.40 28.58
C PRO A 280 7.90 -0.38 28.95
N ILE A 281 8.38 0.80 29.32
CA ILE A 281 9.79 1.01 29.73
C ILE A 281 10.14 0.20 30.98
N GLY A 282 9.14 -0.09 31.82
CA GLY A 282 9.27 -1.01 32.95
C GLY A 282 9.77 -2.38 32.51
N LEU A 283 9.09 -3.00 31.53
CA LEU A 283 9.50 -4.30 30.99
C LEU A 283 10.83 -4.24 30.23
N LEU A 284 11.11 -3.15 29.51
CA LEU A 284 12.42 -2.98 28.85
C LEU A 284 13.58 -2.98 29.85
N ASN A 285 13.34 -2.55 31.09
CA ASN A 285 14.34 -2.49 32.16
C ASN A 285 14.26 -3.66 33.15
N ASP A 286 13.31 -4.57 32.98
CA ASP A 286 13.07 -5.71 33.87
C ASP A 286 14.03 -6.87 33.54
N PRO A 287 14.94 -7.24 34.46
CA PRO A 287 15.82 -8.40 34.27
C PRO A 287 15.09 -9.73 34.25
N GLU A 288 13.99 -9.88 35.00
CA GLU A 288 13.23 -11.12 35.01
C GLU A 288 12.55 -11.34 33.66
N PHE A 289 11.94 -10.28 33.11
CA PHE A 289 11.34 -10.32 31.77
C PHE A 289 12.33 -10.80 30.71
N ALA A 290 13.51 -10.17 30.63
CA ALA A 290 14.53 -10.57 29.65
C ALA A 290 15.08 -11.99 29.91
N ALA A 291 15.27 -12.37 31.18
CA ALA A 291 15.78 -13.68 31.58
C ALA A 291 14.85 -14.84 31.18
N ARG A 292 13.53 -14.61 31.07
CA ARG A 292 12.58 -15.64 30.57
C ARG A 292 12.94 -16.17 29.18
N LEU A 293 13.68 -15.41 28.37
CA LEU A 293 14.19 -15.83 27.06
C LEU A 293 15.72 -15.84 26.99
N GLY A 294 16.39 -15.92 28.14
CA GLY A 294 17.86 -15.99 28.23
C GLY A 294 18.57 -14.76 27.69
N GLN A 295 17.92 -13.59 27.72
CA GLN A 295 18.51 -12.33 27.27
C GLN A 295 18.95 -11.45 28.43
N PRO A 296 20.01 -10.62 28.25
CA PRO A 296 20.24 -9.51 29.15
C PRO A 296 19.11 -8.47 29.03
N VAL A 297 19.00 -7.61 30.03
CA VAL A 297 18.02 -6.51 30.04
C VAL A 297 18.09 -5.71 28.73
N PHE A 298 16.96 -5.53 28.05
CA PHE A 298 16.90 -4.88 26.74
C PHE A 298 17.27 -3.40 26.80
N ARG A 299 16.87 -2.68 27.87
CA ARG A 299 17.07 -1.24 28.13
C ARG A 299 16.40 -0.29 27.14
N THR A 300 16.24 -0.70 25.88
CA THR A 300 15.75 0.13 24.78
C THR A 300 14.81 -0.64 23.88
N ARG A 301 13.86 0.07 23.27
CA ARG A 301 12.94 -0.45 22.26
C ARG A 301 13.68 -1.14 21.12
N ASP A 302 14.69 -0.48 20.56
CA ASP A 302 15.37 -0.98 19.36
C ASP A 302 16.08 -2.32 19.61
N ARG A 303 16.66 -2.50 20.80
CA ARG A 303 17.25 -3.80 21.19
C ARG A 303 16.18 -4.88 21.31
N TRP A 304 15.03 -4.56 21.89
CA TRP A 304 13.92 -5.51 22.01
C TRP A 304 13.31 -5.85 20.65
N VAL A 305 13.03 -4.85 19.80
CA VAL A 305 12.51 -5.04 18.43
C VAL A 305 13.48 -5.90 17.62
N ARG A 306 14.78 -5.58 17.63
CA ARG A 306 15.80 -6.37 16.92
C ARG A 306 15.79 -7.83 17.37
N TYR A 307 15.79 -8.07 18.68
CA TYR A 307 15.71 -9.43 19.22
C TYR A 307 14.46 -10.17 18.74
N VAL A 308 13.28 -9.54 18.80
CA VAL A 308 12.03 -10.16 18.33
C VAL A 308 12.07 -10.46 16.83
N SER A 309 12.54 -9.50 16.01
CA SER A 309 12.70 -9.66 14.56
C SER A 309 13.66 -10.79 14.19
N ASP A 310 14.79 -10.91 14.90
CA ASP A 310 15.79 -11.95 14.64
C ASP A 310 15.25 -13.36 14.98
N GLN A 311 14.34 -13.47 15.96
CA GLN A 311 13.78 -14.74 16.40
C GLN A 311 12.51 -15.16 15.64
N LEU A 312 11.79 -14.21 15.03
CA LEU A 312 10.53 -14.44 14.33
C LEU A 312 10.69 -14.24 12.81
N ALA A 313 10.90 -15.34 12.10
CA ALA A 313 11.14 -15.34 10.66
C ALA A 313 9.91 -15.01 9.78
N LEU A 314 8.77 -14.60 10.36
CA LEU A 314 7.48 -14.35 9.69
C LEU A 314 7.23 -15.33 8.54
N ARG A 315 7.15 -16.63 8.85
CA ARG A 315 6.88 -17.69 7.87
C ARG A 315 5.90 -18.70 8.44
N PHE A 316 5.19 -19.34 7.53
CA PHE A 316 4.34 -20.49 7.83
C PHE A 316 5.04 -21.77 7.40
N ALA A 317 4.72 -22.88 8.06
CA ALA A 317 5.28 -24.20 7.73
C ALA A 317 4.95 -24.65 6.28
N ASN A 318 3.84 -24.14 5.71
CA ASN A 318 3.43 -24.36 4.33
C ASN A 318 2.40 -23.31 3.92
N GLU A 319 1.87 -23.42 2.71
CA GLU A 319 0.96 -22.45 2.10
C GLU A 319 -0.54 -22.70 2.39
N ASN A 320 -0.88 -23.66 3.25
CA ASN A 320 -2.27 -23.99 3.54
C ASN A 320 -2.89 -23.03 4.56
N ALA A 321 -4.21 -22.84 4.49
CA ALA A 321 -4.94 -22.00 5.45
C ALA A 321 -4.78 -22.46 6.91
N GLY A 322 -4.58 -23.76 7.14
CA GLY A 322 -4.34 -24.33 8.46
C GLY A 322 -2.89 -24.23 8.95
N ALA A 323 -1.97 -23.72 8.13
CA ALA A 323 -0.56 -23.61 8.51
C ALA A 323 -0.39 -22.68 9.70
N GLU A 324 0.50 -23.05 10.62
CA GLU A 324 0.75 -22.31 11.84
C GLU A 324 2.10 -21.60 11.81
N MET A 325 2.15 -20.42 12.42
CA MET A 325 3.39 -19.70 12.70
C MET A 325 4.01 -20.25 13.98
N THR A 326 4.83 -21.29 13.83
CA THR A 326 5.40 -22.05 14.96
C THR A 326 6.42 -21.25 15.77
N ASP A 327 7.17 -20.35 15.13
CA ASP A 327 8.18 -19.53 15.79
C ASP A 327 7.61 -18.60 16.86
N LEU A 328 6.32 -18.25 16.80
CA LEU A 328 5.67 -17.45 17.84
C LEU A 328 5.67 -18.17 19.20
N ALA A 329 5.76 -19.50 19.21
CA ALA A 329 5.83 -20.29 20.44
C ALA A 329 7.09 -20.00 21.26
N LYS A 330 8.18 -19.52 20.63
CA LYS A 330 9.43 -19.13 21.32
C LYS A 330 9.19 -18.06 22.38
N PHE A 331 8.19 -17.20 22.18
CA PHE A 331 7.86 -16.10 23.10
C PHE A 331 6.84 -16.50 24.18
N THR A 332 6.37 -17.75 24.21
CA THR A 332 5.43 -18.24 25.23
C THR A 332 5.85 -17.97 26.67
N PRO A 333 7.15 -17.99 27.05
CA PRO A 333 7.59 -17.58 28.38
C PRO A 333 7.19 -16.15 28.79
N TRP A 334 6.86 -15.27 27.85
CA TRP A 334 6.33 -13.93 28.11
C TRP A 334 4.79 -13.88 28.18
N LYS A 335 4.09 -15.00 28.01
CA LYS A 335 2.64 -15.10 28.27
C LYS A 335 2.38 -15.25 29.77
N ASP A 336 2.88 -14.29 30.54
CA ASP A 336 2.64 -14.17 31.97
C ASP A 336 1.78 -12.93 32.23
N LYS A 337 0.84 -13.03 33.16
CA LYS A 337 0.00 -11.91 33.56
C LYS A 337 0.81 -10.82 34.28
N ASP A 338 1.94 -11.19 34.88
CA ASP A 338 2.80 -10.26 35.59
C ASP A 338 3.49 -9.28 34.63
N PHE A 339 3.55 -9.62 33.34
CA PHE A 339 4.03 -8.74 32.27
C PHE A 339 2.92 -7.91 31.61
N TRP A 340 1.68 -7.94 32.10
CA TRP A 340 0.59 -7.13 31.54
C TRP A 340 0.62 -5.70 32.07
N GLN A 341 1.69 -5.00 31.73
CA GLN A 341 1.90 -3.61 32.10
C GLN A 341 1.41 -2.70 30.98
N ARG A 342 0.72 -1.61 31.34
CA ARG A 342 0.30 -0.58 30.38
C ARG A 342 1.42 0.41 30.14
N ARG A 343 1.55 0.86 28.89
CA ARG A 343 2.31 2.05 28.54
C ARG A 343 1.57 3.31 28.99
N CYS A 344 2.28 4.42 28.99
CA CYS A 344 1.68 5.74 29.20
C CYS A 344 0.52 6.02 28.22
N THR A 345 0.68 5.62 26.96
CA THR A 345 -0.27 5.82 25.88
C THR A 345 -1.49 4.92 26.04
N ASP A 346 -1.31 3.65 26.39
CA ASP A 346 -2.41 2.72 26.66
C ASP A 346 -3.29 3.24 27.81
N THR A 347 -2.67 3.84 28.83
CA THR A 347 -3.42 4.45 29.94
C THR A 347 -4.22 5.67 29.46
N ALA A 348 -3.61 6.52 28.64
CA ALA A 348 -4.26 7.72 28.09
C ALA A 348 -5.43 7.41 27.16
N THR A 349 -5.35 6.32 26.38
CA THR A 349 -6.38 5.92 25.41
C THR A 349 -7.29 4.80 25.91
N GLN A 350 -7.11 4.35 27.15
CA GLN A 350 -7.78 3.17 27.72
C GLN A 350 -7.53 1.89 26.89
N GLY A 351 -6.37 1.79 26.27
CA GLY A 351 -5.90 0.61 25.55
C GLY A 351 -5.64 -0.59 26.47
N SER A 352 -5.65 -1.78 25.87
CA SER A 352 -5.20 -3.00 26.53
C SER A 352 -3.67 -2.99 26.66
N PRO A 353 -3.11 -3.54 27.75
CA PRO A 353 -1.67 -3.64 27.88
C PRO A 353 -1.09 -4.54 26.76
N PRO A 354 0.08 -4.20 26.19
CA PRO A 354 0.82 -5.10 25.32
C PRO A 354 1.09 -6.43 26.03
N LEU A 355 1.33 -7.49 25.25
CA LEU A 355 1.55 -8.85 25.77
C LEU A 355 0.36 -9.50 26.51
N LYS A 356 -0.79 -8.82 26.62
CA LYS A 356 -2.01 -9.45 27.14
C LYS A 356 -2.44 -10.61 26.25
N HIS A 357 -2.56 -11.80 26.83
CA HIS A 357 -2.87 -13.03 26.08
C HIS A 357 -4.25 -13.62 26.39
N LEU A 358 -5.00 -13.07 27.36
CA LEU A 358 -6.37 -13.47 27.65
C LEU A 358 -7.37 -12.44 27.13
N PHE A 359 -8.54 -12.91 26.70
CA PHE A 359 -9.70 -12.13 26.21
C PHE A 359 -9.47 -11.33 24.92
N GLN A 360 -8.24 -10.89 24.66
CA GLN A 360 -7.82 -10.17 23.46
C GLN A 360 -6.42 -10.66 23.09
N ASN A 361 -6.17 -10.95 21.81
CA ASN A 361 -4.90 -11.52 21.33
C ASN A 361 -3.79 -10.45 21.16
N VAL A 362 -3.67 -9.52 22.11
CA VAL A 362 -2.71 -8.41 22.04
C VAL A 362 -1.27 -8.93 22.06
N PHE A 363 -1.03 -10.04 22.75
CA PHE A 363 0.27 -10.70 22.78
C PHE A 363 0.83 -10.98 21.40
N SER A 364 0.08 -11.69 20.57
CA SER A 364 0.58 -12.08 19.25
C SER A 364 0.74 -10.85 18.37
N MET A 365 -0.19 -9.89 18.46
CA MET A 365 -0.11 -8.60 17.74
C MET A 365 1.17 -7.84 18.09
N THR A 366 1.53 -7.77 19.38
CA THR A 366 2.72 -7.06 19.87
C THR A 366 4.00 -7.68 19.29
N ILE A 367 4.14 -9.01 19.38
CA ILE A 367 5.34 -9.73 18.93
C ILE A 367 5.46 -9.73 17.39
N CYS A 368 4.39 -10.11 16.70
CA CYS A 368 4.34 -10.11 15.23
C CYS A 368 4.53 -8.70 14.66
N GLY A 369 3.94 -7.71 15.31
CA GLY A 369 4.05 -6.31 14.99
C GLY A 369 5.47 -5.78 15.12
N ALA A 370 6.16 -6.06 16.22
CA ALA A 370 7.56 -5.71 16.40
C ALA A 370 8.44 -6.35 15.31
N ALA A 371 8.21 -7.63 14.99
CA ALA A 371 8.94 -8.31 13.92
C ALA A 371 8.72 -7.65 12.54
N LEU A 372 7.47 -7.30 12.21
CA LEU A 372 7.12 -6.58 10.99
C LEU A 372 7.83 -5.21 10.92
N LEU A 373 7.80 -4.44 12.00
CA LEU A 373 8.46 -3.13 12.05
C LEU A 373 9.97 -3.25 11.85
N GLY A 374 10.62 -4.26 12.42
CA GLY A 374 12.05 -4.50 12.20
C GLY A 374 12.37 -4.71 10.71
N ARG A 375 11.56 -5.49 9.98
CA ARG A 375 11.74 -5.67 8.53
C ARG A 375 11.47 -4.41 7.72
N LEU A 376 10.39 -3.70 8.02
CA LEU A 376 10.06 -2.48 7.29
C LEU A 376 11.11 -1.38 7.57
N SER A 377 11.70 -1.36 8.76
CA SER A 377 12.78 -0.41 9.08
C SER A 377 14.06 -0.64 8.27
N SER A 378 14.43 -1.90 7.98
CA SER A 378 15.56 -2.19 7.07
C SER A 378 15.29 -1.74 5.64
N ASP A 379 14.02 -1.58 5.27
CA ASP A 379 13.56 -1.12 3.96
C ASP A 379 13.30 0.39 3.90
N GLY A 380 13.72 1.13 4.92
CA GLY A 380 13.68 2.59 4.94
C GLY A 380 12.35 3.20 5.37
N TYR A 381 11.45 2.43 5.98
CA TYR A 381 10.34 2.99 6.73
C TYR A 381 10.81 3.55 8.07
N CYS A 382 10.26 4.69 8.47
CA CYS A 382 10.49 5.28 9.78
C CYS A 382 9.28 5.01 10.68
N THR A 383 9.50 4.45 11.87
CA THR A 383 8.42 4.39 12.87
C THR A 383 8.24 5.78 13.49
N LEU A 384 7.03 6.34 13.37
CA LEU A 384 6.70 7.63 14.00
C LEU A 384 6.44 7.41 15.49
N LEU A 385 7.37 7.85 16.33
CA LEU A 385 7.31 7.70 17.80
C LEU A 385 7.18 9.05 18.52
N ASP A 386 7.59 10.13 17.87
CA ASP A 386 7.50 11.50 18.35
C ASP A 386 7.40 12.48 17.15
N THR A 387 7.37 13.78 17.45
CA THR A 387 7.29 14.84 16.43
C THR A 387 8.62 15.08 15.72
N ALA A 388 9.73 14.46 16.15
CA ALA A 388 11.05 14.71 15.56
C ALA A 388 11.19 14.08 14.15
N ASN A 389 10.41 13.04 13.87
CA ASN A 389 10.41 12.32 12.58
C ASN A 389 9.18 12.64 11.69
N ALA A 390 8.45 13.72 11.97
CA ALA A 390 7.21 14.07 11.26
C ALA A 390 7.37 14.33 9.75
N ASN A 391 8.61 14.49 9.26
CA ASN A 391 8.92 14.72 7.83
C ASN A 391 9.44 13.46 7.12
N SER A 392 9.28 12.27 7.72
CA SER A 392 9.70 11.03 7.07
C SER A 392 8.85 10.78 5.80
N HIS A 393 9.49 10.46 4.67
CA HIS A 393 8.80 10.17 3.42
C HIS A 393 8.02 8.85 3.40
N ARG A 394 8.20 7.99 4.41
CA ARG A 394 7.60 6.65 4.57
C ARG A 394 7.40 6.35 6.06
N SER A 395 6.36 6.92 6.64
CA SER A 395 6.04 6.77 8.07
C SER A 395 5.22 5.51 8.33
N ILE A 396 5.51 4.81 9.43
CA ILE A 396 4.65 3.77 9.98
C ILE A 396 4.33 4.11 11.41
N PHE A 397 3.07 3.99 11.81
CA PHE A 397 2.67 4.35 13.15
C PHE A 397 1.52 3.54 13.72
N GLU A 398 1.47 3.54 15.04
CA GLU A 398 0.42 2.91 15.82
C GLU A 398 -0.76 3.88 15.97
N THR A 399 -1.97 3.39 15.77
CA THR A 399 -3.22 4.11 16.02
C THR A 399 -4.24 3.17 16.63
N TYR A 400 -5.25 3.71 17.33
CA TYR A 400 -6.38 2.92 17.82
C TYR A 400 -7.68 3.43 17.20
N PRO A 401 -8.41 2.59 16.44
CA PRO A 401 -9.67 2.97 15.79
C PRO A 401 -10.68 3.62 16.74
N ARG A 402 -10.80 3.12 17.97
CA ARG A 402 -11.66 3.73 19.00
C ARG A 402 -11.28 5.19 19.29
N GLU A 403 -9.98 5.48 19.43
CA GLU A 403 -9.52 6.85 19.69
C GLU A 403 -9.66 7.73 18.44
N VAL A 404 -9.43 7.18 17.23
CA VAL A 404 -9.73 7.88 15.98
C VAL A 404 -11.19 8.30 15.94
N ALA A 405 -12.12 7.37 16.19
CA ALA A 405 -13.56 7.64 16.23
C ALA A 405 -13.92 8.75 17.25
N ASN A 406 -13.32 8.71 18.45
CA ASN A 406 -13.53 9.77 19.45
C ASN A 406 -13.07 11.14 18.93
N ARG A 407 -11.90 11.21 18.29
CA ARG A 407 -11.28 12.47 17.82
C ARG A 407 -12.00 13.12 16.65
N ILE A 408 -12.57 12.30 15.76
CA ILE A 408 -13.41 12.79 14.66
C ILE A 408 -14.79 13.27 15.15
N GLY A 409 -15.06 13.17 16.46
CA GLY A 409 -16.31 13.62 17.08
C GLY A 409 -17.45 12.62 17.01
N PHE A 410 -17.18 11.35 16.67
CA PHE A 410 -18.20 10.31 16.74
C PHE A 410 -18.58 10.04 18.19
N ARG A 411 -19.88 9.84 18.44
CA ARG A 411 -20.45 9.54 19.75
C ARG A 411 -21.14 8.19 19.68
N GLY A 412 -20.68 7.24 20.48
CA GLY A 412 -21.19 5.86 20.48
C GLY A 412 -20.09 4.85 20.20
N SER A 413 -20.49 3.64 19.80
CA SER A 413 -19.58 2.56 19.46
C SER A 413 -19.62 2.30 17.96
N TYR A 414 -18.49 2.52 17.28
CA TYR A 414 -18.37 2.20 15.85
C TYR A 414 -18.52 0.69 15.59
N LYS A 415 -18.35 -0.15 16.63
CA LYS A 415 -18.59 -1.60 16.56
C LYS A 415 -20.06 -1.95 16.32
N SER A 416 -20.98 -1.16 16.87
CA SER A 416 -22.42 -1.36 16.70
C SER A 416 -23.04 -0.48 15.60
N CYS A 417 -22.41 0.65 15.28
CA CYS A 417 -22.91 1.62 14.30
C CYS A 417 -21.78 2.05 13.35
N PRO A 418 -21.24 1.12 12.54
CA PRO A 418 -20.12 1.40 11.65
C PRO A 418 -20.48 2.43 10.57
N GLU A 419 -21.70 2.39 10.01
CA GLU A 419 -22.15 3.26 8.93
C GLU A 419 -22.10 4.73 9.37
N ALA A 420 -22.68 5.03 10.53
CA ALA A 420 -22.69 6.36 11.11
C ALA A 420 -21.27 6.85 11.47
N CYS A 421 -20.38 5.95 11.89
CA CYS A 421 -18.98 6.29 12.17
C CYS A 421 -18.22 6.63 10.89
N LEU A 422 -18.43 5.86 9.82
CA LEU A 422 -17.84 6.09 8.51
C LEU A 422 -18.28 7.44 7.93
N GLU A 423 -19.58 7.73 7.99
CA GLU A 423 -20.12 9.04 7.59
C GLU A 423 -19.48 10.17 8.39
N LYS A 424 -19.34 9.98 9.71
CA LYS A 424 -18.70 10.99 10.56
C LYS A 424 -17.24 11.24 10.20
N ALA A 425 -16.51 10.19 9.79
CA ALA A 425 -15.13 10.31 9.34
C ALA A 425 -15.04 11.08 8.01
N LEU A 426 -15.95 10.83 7.06
CA LEU A 426 -16.03 11.57 5.81
C LEU A 426 -16.35 13.05 6.05
N GLU A 427 -17.33 13.36 6.91
CA GLU A 427 -17.61 14.73 7.34
C GLU A 427 -16.38 15.40 7.96
N TYR A 428 -15.67 14.69 8.84
CA TYR A 428 -14.48 15.21 9.51
C TYR A 428 -13.36 15.58 8.51
N LEU A 429 -13.12 14.74 7.50
CA LEU A 429 -12.14 14.99 6.44
C LEU A 429 -12.58 16.15 5.55
N GLN A 430 -13.85 16.16 5.13
CA GLN A 430 -14.42 17.22 4.30
C GLN A 430 -14.33 18.59 4.99
N ASN A 431 -14.60 18.67 6.30
CA ASN A 431 -14.47 19.89 7.10
C ASN A 431 -13.03 20.42 7.19
N ARG A 432 -12.02 19.63 6.81
CA ARG A 432 -10.61 20.02 6.73
C ARG A 432 -10.14 20.23 5.28
N ASN A 433 -11.10 20.32 4.36
CA ASN A 433 -10.90 20.43 2.93
C ASN A 433 -10.14 19.24 2.35
N ILE A 434 -10.36 18.05 2.90
CA ILE A 434 -9.85 16.78 2.37
C ILE A 434 -10.99 16.05 1.67
N ASP A 435 -10.87 15.89 0.35
CA ASP A 435 -11.82 15.16 -0.48
C ASP A 435 -11.42 13.69 -0.54
N LEU A 436 -12.29 12.80 -0.07
CA LEU A 436 -12.07 11.36 -0.09
C LEU A 436 -13.15 10.70 -0.97
N ILE A 437 -12.73 10.29 -2.17
CA ILE A 437 -13.55 9.45 -3.04
C ILE A 437 -13.56 8.03 -2.47
N PHE A 438 -14.74 7.53 -2.13
CA PHE A 438 -14.90 6.22 -1.49
C PHE A 438 -15.71 5.29 -2.39
N ASP A 439 -15.05 4.30 -2.98
CA ASP A 439 -15.71 3.24 -3.76
C ASP A 439 -16.82 2.56 -2.94
N SER A 440 -18.00 2.42 -3.53
CA SER A 440 -19.20 1.94 -2.83
C SER A 440 -19.07 0.50 -2.34
N ASP A 441 -18.37 -0.36 -3.08
CA ASP A 441 -18.20 -1.77 -2.69
C ASP A 441 -17.21 -1.87 -1.52
N ILE A 442 -16.17 -1.04 -1.51
CA ILE A 442 -15.22 -0.97 -0.39
C ILE A 442 -15.90 -0.36 0.84
N ARG A 443 -16.73 0.68 0.67
CA ARG A 443 -17.53 1.24 1.76
C ARG A 443 -18.44 0.18 2.36
N HIS A 444 -19.19 -0.55 1.53
CA HIS A 444 -20.04 -1.65 1.99
C HIS A 444 -19.26 -2.74 2.73
N PHE A 445 -18.04 -3.07 2.26
CA PHE A 445 -17.15 -3.98 2.97
C PHE A 445 -16.79 -3.47 4.37
N CYS A 446 -16.48 -2.17 4.52
CA CYS A 446 -16.17 -1.60 5.84
C CYS A 446 -17.35 -1.68 6.81
N GLU A 447 -18.55 -1.42 6.29
CA GLU A 447 -19.80 -1.46 7.07
C GLU A 447 -20.11 -2.89 7.54
N THR A 448 -19.88 -3.89 6.69
CA THR A 448 -20.40 -5.26 6.91
C THR A 448 -19.37 -6.32 7.28
N TYR A 449 -18.09 -6.15 6.95
CA TYR A 449 -17.11 -7.22 7.16
C TYR A 449 -16.79 -7.39 8.64
N ARG A 450 -17.02 -8.62 9.12
CA ARG A 450 -16.88 -9.05 10.51
C ARG A 450 -16.24 -10.44 10.54
N THR A 451 -15.14 -10.59 11.26
CA THR A 451 -14.56 -11.91 11.56
C THR A 451 -15.21 -12.58 12.77
N SER A 452 -15.84 -11.79 13.63
CA SER A 452 -16.73 -12.24 14.71
C SER A 452 -17.88 -11.26 14.86
N SER A 453 -18.98 -11.66 15.51
CA SER A 453 -20.19 -10.83 15.65
C SER A 453 -19.95 -9.44 16.27
N THR A 454 -18.80 -9.18 16.89
CA THR A 454 -18.50 -7.93 17.59
C THR A 454 -17.27 -7.18 17.07
N ASP A 455 -16.59 -7.70 16.04
CA ASP A 455 -15.34 -7.09 15.57
C ASP A 455 -15.49 -6.53 14.15
N PRO A 456 -15.63 -5.21 14.00
CA PRO A 456 -15.80 -4.53 12.72
C PRO A 456 -14.47 -4.35 11.99
N ASP A 457 -13.79 -5.46 11.64
CA ASP A 457 -12.42 -5.44 11.08
C ASP A 457 -12.30 -4.51 9.85
N GLY A 458 -13.37 -4.41 9.04
CA GLY A 458 -13.44 -3.47 7.92
C GLY A 458 -13.47 -1.99 8.34
N ALA A 459 -14.22 -1.64 9.38
CA ALA A 459 -14.28 -0.29 9.93
C ALA A 459 -13.01 0.07 10.71
N ASP A 460 -12.40 -0.89 11.40
CA ASP A 460 -11.11 -0.73 12.08
C ASP A 460 -10.01 -0.33 11.08
N ALA A 461 -9.92 -1.05 9.95
CA ALA A 461 -8.98 -0.73 8.88
C ALA A 461 -9.23 0.66 8.26
N PHE A 462 -10.49 1.03 8.06
CA PHE A 462 -10.85 2.35 7.55
C PHE A 462 -10.50 3.48 8.53
N LEU A 463 -10.75 3.31 9.83
CA LEU A 463 -10.38 4.31 10.84
C LEU A 463 -8.85 4.45 10.95
N CYS A 464 -8.11 3.35 10.81
CA CYS A 464 -6.65 3.43 10.67
C CYS A 464 -6.25 4.25 9.44
N LEU A 465 -6.92 4.05 8.30
CA LEU A 465 -6.65 4.79 7.07
C LEU A 465 -6.94 6.29 7.23
N VAL A 466 -8.02 6.65 7.94
CA VAL A 466 -8.32 8.05 8.30
C VAL A 466 -7.19 8.67 9.11
N ALA A 467 -6.62 7.94 10.08
CA ALA A 467 -5.46 8.43 10.83
C ALA A 467 -4.25 8.64 9.92
N SER A 468 -4.01 7.73 8.97
CA SER A 468 -2.93 7.79 7.97
C SER A 468 -3.06 8.99 7.03
N ILE A 469 -4.27 9.25 6.52
CA ILE A 469 -4.59 10.46 5.74
C ILE A 469 -4.32 11.71 6.58
N CYS A 470 -4.76 11.73 7.83
CA CYS A 470 -4.56 12.88 8.72
C CYS A 470 -3.08 13.15 9.01
N GLU A 471 -2.26 12.10 9.18
CA GLU A 471 -0.82 12.25 9.36
C GLU A 471 -0.16 12.78 8.09
N SER A 472 -0.51 12.24 6.91
CA SER A 472 0.02 12.69 5.62
C SER A 472 -0.34 14.15 5.30
N GLU A 473 -1.42 14.68 5.89
CA GLU A 473 -1.86 16.06 5.75
C GLU A 473 -1.42 16.97 6.92
N GLY A 474 -0.60 16.46 7.85
CA GLY A 474 -0.08 17.23 8.99
C GLY A 474 -1.13 17.65 10.02
N ILE A 475 -2.29 16.98 10.05
CA ILE A 475 -3.43 17.24 10.95
C ILE A 475 -3.61 16.13 11.99
N SER A 476 -2.56 15.37 12.27
CA SER A 476 -2.52 14.37 13.33
C SER A 476 -1.98 14.95 14.64
N ARG A 477 -2.20 14.24 15.74
CA ARG A 477 -1.69 14.57 17.08
C ARG A 477 -1.16 13.30 17.74
N LEU A 478 -0.12 13.49 18.55
CA LEU A 478 0.45 12.46 19.39
C LEU A 478 -0.33 12.32 20.70
N CYS A 479 -0.87 11.14 20.97
CA CYS A 479 -1.41 10.77 22.27
C CYS A 479 -0.27 10.35 23.19
N ARG A 480 0.26 11.30 23.98
CA ARG A 480 1.39 11.05 24.89
C ARG A 480 1.01 10.73 26.34
N GLY A 481 -0.24 10.97 26.75
CA GLY A 481 -0.62 10.94 28.16
C GLY A 481 0.28 11.87 29.00
N THR A 482 0.82 11.33 30.09
CA THR A 482 1.77 12.03 30.99
C THR A 482 3.24 11.83 30.62
N ALA A 483 3.56 11.10 29.55
CA ALA A 483 4.93 10.77 29.20
C ALA A 483 5.71 11.94 28.58
N ASN A 484 7.00 12.02 28.93
CA ASN A 484 7.96 12.89 28.27
C ASN A 484 8.47 12.25 26.96
N ALA A 485 9.19 13.03 26.15
CA ALA A 485 9.68 12.57 24.85
C ALA A 485 10.63 11.36 24.94
N SER A 486 11.46 11.26 25.98
CA SER A 486 12.36 10.11 26.16
C SER A 486 11.60 8.81 26.43
N THR A 487 10.52 8.86 27.22
CA THR A 487 9.66 7.70 27.47
C THR A 487 8.92 7.29 26.19
N LEU A 488 8.37 8.25 25.43
CA LEU A 488 7.67 7.95 24.17
C LEU A 488 8.57 7.31 23.12
N ARG A 489 9.85 7.71 23.06
CA ARG A 489 10.83 7.05 22.16
C ARG A 489 11.06 5.58 22.51
N GLN A 490 10.79 5.16 23.76
CA GLN A 490 10.93 3.77 24.18
C GLN A 490 9.59 3.00 24.16
N GLU A 491 8.51 3.58 24.66
CA GLU A 491 7.19 2.92 24.72
C GLU A 491 6.41 3.02 23.40
N GLY A 492 6.79 3.94 22.53
CA GLY A 492 6.01 4.32 21.36
C GLY A 492 4.90 5.29 21.71
N ALA A 493 4.19 5.71 20.67
CA ALA A 493 3.11 6.66 20.78
C ALA A 493 1.95 6.30 19.85
N ILE A 494 0.75 6.74 20.23
CA ILE A 494 -0.46 6.52 19.42
C ILE A 494 -0.71 7.83 18.66
N ILE A 495 -0.85 7.74 17.34
CA ILE A 495 -1.12 8.90 16.48
C ILE A 495 -2.56 8.84 15.99
N VAL A 496 -3.27 9.94 16.18
CA VAL A 496 -4.70 10.07 15.89
C VAL A 496 -4.99 11.43 15.27
N PRO A 497 -6.15 11.62 14.62
CA PRO A 497 -6.53 12.92 14.10
C PRO A 497 -6.57 14.00 15.20
N ALA A 498 -6.25 15.25 14.83
CA ALA A 498 -6.51 16.40 15.69
C ALA A 498 -8.01 16.52 15.98
N ALA A 499 -8.38 16.88 17.21
CA ALA A 499 -9.79 17.08 17.55
C ALA A 499 -10.41 18.20 16.71
N ILE A 500 -11.73 18.18 16.57
CA ILE A 500 -12.51 19.34 16.14
C ILE A 500 -12.44 20.35 17.31
N GLU A 501 -11.86 21.53 17.06
CA GLU A 501 -11.80 22.63 18.03
C GLU A 501 -13.16 23.29 18.23
#